data_AF-A0A7V5FPF7-F1
#
_entry.id   AF-A0A7V5FPF7-F1
#
_cell.length_a   1.000
_cell.length_b   1.000
_cell.length_c   1.000
_cell.angle_alpha   90.00
_cell.angle_beta   90.00
_cell.angle_gamma   90.00
#
_symmetry.space_group_name_H-M   'P 1'
#
loop_
_entity.id
_entity.type
_entity.pdbx_description
1 polymer ?
#
loop_
_entity_poly.entity_id
_entity_poly.type
_entity_poly.pdbx_seq_one_letter_code
_entity_poly.pdbx_strand_id
1 'polypeptide(L)'
;MTCGGRLSACEPGHGRVGKRWNRQADADEMSCIGLLCAQPLKKKDKGIGNGVVEMETCSVPLDEDRMKPITFLLFLFCSLIAAGAGAEEKGVVPVPDLAAVKVLDLVTAQKIALADNPDMAAAMSRVEQARERISQAAAAWWPSLDANLSGTKTRLAKNFFGNSQSLSFLADRDIDLQSDDFKAGLQATWVLFDGFFRSYKQQQARFNEKEFTAAHRDSRRLLAFSVAEAFFNAQLAQTRVDIALADKKFYLSQLRDADNRYKVGTGSWGDVLNIKVQLNSAKTSLM
;
A
#
# COMPACT_ATOMS: atom_id res chain seq x y z
N MET A 1 11.09 30.96 51.83
CA MET A 1 9.85 30.18 51.98
C MET A 1 10.25 28.70 52.01
N THR A 2 10.21 28.13 53.22
CA THR A 2 10.16 26.69 53.61
C THR A 2 10.67 25.65 52.58
N CYS A 3 11.83 25.01 52.80
CA CYS A 3 12.09 23.79 53.63
C CYS A 3 11.28 22.56 53.15
N GLY A 4 11.79 21.35 52.92
CA GLY A 4 13.09 20.69 53.09
C GLY A 4 12.88 19.20 52.70
N GLY A 5 13.87 18.49 52.15
CA GLY A 5 14.58 17.41 52.85
C GLY A 5 14.93 16.28 51.86
N ARG A 6 16.22 15.95 51.69
CA ARG A 6 16.99 14.88 52.37
C ARG A 6 16.69 13.48 51.76
N LEU A 7 17.49 13.03 50.78
CA LEU A 7 18.67 12.13 50.91
C LEU A 7 18.34 10.68 51.31
N SER A 8 18.70 9.73 50.43
CA SER A 8 19.51 8.50 50.69
C SER A 8 19.19 7.47 49.58
N ALA A 9 20.13 7.20 48.67
CA ALA A 9 21.22 6.22 48.75
C ALA A 9 20.83 4.90 48.06
N CYS A 10 21.57 4.55 47.00
CA CYS A 10 21.46 3.28 46.30
C CYS A 10 22.88 2.72 46.14
N GLU A 11 23.19 1.64 46.87
CA GLU A 11 24.33 0.74 46.61
C GLU A 11 23.86 -0.42 45.72
N PRO A 12 24.69 -0.97 44.82
CA PRO A 12 24.35 -2.13 44.02
C PRO A 12 25.00 -3.41 44.58
N GLY A 13 24.22 -4.50 44.62
CA GLY A 13 24.68 -5.83 44.99
C GLY A 13 23.89 -6.95 44.31
N HIS A 14 24.57 -7.63 43.39
CA HIS A 14 24.22 -8.78 42.56
C HIS A 14 23.22 -9.84 43.09
N GLY A 15 22.42 -10.43 42.17
CA GLY A 15 22.10 -11.86 42.24
C GLY A 15 20.79 -12.37 41.61
N ARG A 16 20.93 -13.05 40.46
CA ARG A 16 20.12 -14.18 39.95
C ARG A 16 18.65 -13.99 39.49
N VAL A 17 18.53 -13.92 38.16
CA VAL A 17 17.64 -14.64 37.23
C VAL A 17 16.40 -15.35 37.81
N GLY A 18 15.22 -14.92 37.33
CA GLY A 18 13.97 -15.69 37.40
C GLY A 18 12.84 -14.96 36.67
N LYS A 19 12.66 -15.25 35.38
CA LYS A 19 11.64 -14.62 34.51
C LYS A 19 10.22 -14.88 35.04
N ARG A 20 9.44 -13.81 35.24
CA ARG A 20 7.96 -13.84 35.13
C ARG A 20 7.46 -12.44 34.73
N TRP A 21 7.28 -12.24 33.43
CA TRP A 21 6.60 -11.07 32.88
C TRP A 21 5.10 -11.22 33.16
N ASN A 22 4.56 -10.42 34.08
CA ASN A 22 3.13 -10.09 34.07
C ASN A 22 2.98 -8.75 33.35
N ARG A 23 2.14 -8.75 32.32
CA ARG A 23 2.01 -7.69 31.31
C ARG A 23 0.79 -6.84 31.71
N GLN A 24 1.04 -5.70 32.34
CA GLN A 24 0.05 -4.62 32.44
C GLN A 24 0.69 -3.40 31.79
N ALA A 25 0.32 -3.16 30.54
CA ALA A 25 0.61 -1.93 29.81
C ALA A 25 -0.49 -1.78 28.75
N ASP A 26 -1.30 -0.76 28.98
CA ASP A 26 -1.73 0.23 27.99
C ASP A 26 -2.62 -0.27 26.84
N ALA A 27 -3.92 0.03 26.97
CA ALA A 27 -4.83 0.13 25.84
C ALA A 27 -5.16 1.61 25.63
N ASP A 28 -4.39 2.22 24.73
CA ASP A 28 -4.67 3.48 24.06
C ASP A 28 -5.86 3.35 23.10
N GLU A 29 -6.45 4.51 22.83
CA GLU A 29 -7.48 4.82 21.83
C GLU A 29 -7.42 4.00 20.53
N MET A 30 -8.53 3.32 20.19
CA MET A 30 -8.86 3.02 18.79
C MET A 30 -10.35 3.23 18.54
N SER A 31 -10.64 4.36 17.89
CA SER A 31 -11.84 4.59 17.09
C SER A 31 -11.81 3.61 15.91
N CYS A 32 -12.83 2.75 15.80
CA CYS A 32 -13.06 1.94 14.61
C CYS A 32 -14.55 1.95 14.23
N ILE A 33 -14.77 2.57 13.08
CA ILE A 33 -15.86 2.38 12.14
C ILE A 33 -15.83 0.91 11.66
N GLY A 34 -17.00 0.30 11.52
CA GLY A 34 -17.18 -0.86 10.63
C GLY A 34 -17.20 -2.23 11.32
N LEU A 35 -18.29 -2.96 11.06
CA LEU A 35 -18.58 -4.32 11.49
C LEU A 35 -17.42 -5.29 11.28
N LEU A 36 -16.95 -5.91 12.37
CA LEU A 36 -16.65 -7.35 12.50
C LEU A 36 -16.10 -7.60 13.91
N CYS A 37 -16.96 -7.97 14.85
CA CYS A 37 -16.52 -8.59 16.10
C CYS A 37 -16.65 -10.11 15.97
N ALA A 38 -15.56 -10.75 15.54
CA ALA A 38 -15.31 -12.14 15.88
C ALA A 38 -14.95 -12.22 17.38
N GLN A 39 -15.70 -13.00 18.17
CA GLN A 39 -15.33 -13.27 19.55
C GLN A 39 -14.23 -14.35 19.60
N PRO A 40 -13.20 -14.20 20.46
CA PRO A 40 -12.19 -15.25 20.62
C PRO A 40 -12.75 -16.41 21.45
N LEU A 41 -12.82 -17.59 20.84
CA LEU A 41 -13.16 -18.84 21.52
C LEU A 41 -12.06 -19.25 22.51
N LYS A 42 -12.49 -19.60 23.72
CA LYS A 42 -11.68 -20.18 24.80
C LYS A 42 -11.04 -21.49 24.31
N LYS A 43 -9.71 -21.55 24.35
CA LYS A 43 -8.90 -22.72 24.05
C LYS A 43 -9.17 -23.82 25.07
N LYS A 44 -9.65 -24.99 24.63
CA LYS A 44 -9.73 -26.22 25.43
C LYS A 44 -8.96 -27.32 24.69
N ASP A 45 -7.88 -27.76 25.30
CA ASP A 45 -7.01 -28.82 24.78
C ASP A 45 -7.73 -30.17 24.75
N LYS A 46 -7.64 -30.88 23.62
CA LYS A 46 -7.33 -32.32 23.47
C LYS A 46 -7.94 -32.90 22.18
N GLY A 47 -7.13 -33.70 21.49
CA GLY A 47 -7.63 -34.92 20.86
C GLY A 47 -7.89 -34.86 19.35
N ILE A 48 -7.17 -35.72 18.65
CA ILE A 48 -7.27 -36.08 17.22
C ILE A 48 -8.69 -36.56 16.88
N GLY A 49 -9.25 -36.09 15.77
CA GLY A 49 -10.46 -36.64 15.17
C GLY A 49 -11.05 -35.77 14.06
N ASN A 50 -11.18 -36.32 12.86
CA ASN A 50 -11.93 -35.72 11.75
C ASN A 50 -13.35 -35.36 12.20
N GLY A 51 -13.71 -34.08 12.09
CA GLY A 51 -15.04 -33.58 12.38
C GLY A 51 -15.52 -32.69 11.24
N VAL A 52 -16.41 -33.24 10.42
CA VAL A 52 -17.27 -32.47 9.53
C VAL A 52 -18.04 -31.47 10.39
N VAL A 53 -17.90 -30.18 10.11
CA VAL A 53 -18.72 -29.15 10.78
C VAL A 53 -20.05 -29.10 10.06
N GLU A 54 -21.03 -29.75 10.67
CA GLU A 54 -22.44 -29.63 10.37
C GLU A 54 -22.85 -28.18 10.65
N MET A 55 -23.25 -27.44 9.61
CA MET A 55 -23.86 -26.12 9.76
C MET A 55 -25.30 -26.31 10.25
N GLU A 56 -25.53 -26.18 11.55
CA GLU A 56 -26.88 -25.93 12.04
C GLU A 56 -27.30 -24.53 11.60
N THR A 57 -28.19 -24.50 10.61
CA THR A 57 -28.94 -23.32 10.21
C THR A 57 -29.82 -22.89 11.38
N CYS A 58 -29.55 -21.71 11.95
CA CYS A 58 -30.43 -21.10 12.92
C CYS A 58 -31.69 -20.59 12.18
N SER A 59 -32.72 -21.43 12.11
CA SER A 59 -34.03 -21.06 11.60
C SER A 59 -34.71 -20.13 12.63
N VAL A 60 -34.74 -18.84 12.31
CA VAL A 60 -35.61 -17.87 13.00
C VAL A 60 -37.04 -18.14 12.53
N PRO A 61 -38.02 -18.34 13.44
CA PRO A 61 -39.41 -18.46 13.04
C PRO A 61 -39.90 -17.08 12.59
N LEU A 62 -40.06 -16.90 11.28
CA LEU A 62 -40.73 -15.75 10.70
C LEU A 62 -42.21 -16.11 10.57
N ASP A 63 -43.04 -15.40 11.33
CA ASP A 63 -44.49 -15.50 11.30
C ASP A 63 -45.00 -15.25 9.86
N GLU A 64 -45.76 -16.21 9.35
CA GLU A 64 -45.88 -16.54 7.94
C GLU A 64 -47.24 -16.09 7.41
N ASP A 65 -47.52 -14.78 7.27
CA ASP A 65 -48.70 -14.39 6.49
C ASP A 65 -48.78 -12.96 5.88
N ARG A 66 -47.72 -12.14 5.91
CA ARG A 66 -47.78 -10.78 5.27
C ARG A 66 -46.57 -10.31 4.47
N MET A 67 -45.67 -11.20 4.04
CA MET A 67 -44.47 -10.82 3.28
C MET A 67 -44.25 -11.66 2.02
N LYS A 68 -45.18 -11.57 1.06
CA LYS A 68 -44.99 -12.15 -0.28
C LYS A 68 -44.58 -11.12 -1.37
N PRO A 69 -44.93 -9.82 -1.31
CA PRO A 69 -44.51 -8.87 -2.36
C PRO A 69 -43.19 -8.12 -2.07
N ILE A 70 -42.82 -7.90 -0.79
CA ILE A 70 -41.66 -7.06 -0.39
C ILE A 70 -40.33 -7.82 -0.49
N THR A 71 -40.34 -9.11 -0.13
CA THR A 71 -39.20 -10.03 -0.27
C THR A 71 -38.80 -10.24 -1.74
N PHE A 72 -39.76 -10.20 -2.67
CA PHE A 72 -39.48 -10.32 -4.10
C PHE A 72 -38.79 -9.07 -4.68
N LEU A 73 -39.17 -7.88 -4.22
CA LEU A 73 -38.55 -6.60 -4.63
C LEU A 73 -37.15 -6.39 -4.03
N LEU A 74 -36.93 -6.79 -2.78
CA LEU A 74 -35.61 -6.73 -2.13
C LEU A 74 -34.60 -7.71 -2.74
N PHE A 75 -35.03 -8.91 -3.14
CA PHE A 75 -34.17 -9.85 -3.87
C PHE A 75 -33.84 -9.37 -5.28
N LEU A 76 -34.77 -8.72 -5.97
CA LEU A 76 -34.58 -8.21 -7.34
C LEU A 76 -33.68 -6.97 -7.36
N PHE A 77 -33.73 -6.13 -6.32
CA PHE A 77 -32.85 -4.96 -6.19
C PHE A 77 -31.42 -5.34 -5.73
N CYS A 78 -31.26 -6.38 -4.91
CA CYS A 78 -29.95 -6.89 -4.49
C CYS A 78 -29.19 -7.59 -5.64
N SER A 79 -29.91 -8.22 -6.57
CA SER A 79 -29.33 -8.79 -7.80
C SER A 79 -28.74 -7.75 -8.75
N LEU A 80 -29.20 -6.49 -8.72
CA LEU A 80 -28.72 -5.44 -9.63
C LEU A 80 -27.42 -4.78 -9.13
N ILE A 81 -27.18 -4.80 -7.81
CA ILE A 81 -26.00 -4.18 -7.17
C ILE A 81 -24.82 -5.18 -7.12
N ALA A 82 -25.07 -6.48 -7.17
CA ALA A 82 -24.02 -7.51 -7.22
C ALA A 82 -23.29 -7.62 -8.58
N ALA A 83 -23.74 -6.91 -9.63
CA ALA A 83 -23.11 -6.90 -10.95
C ALA A 83 -21.91 -5.93 -11.07
N GLY A 84 -21.53 -5.23 -9.99
CA GLY A 84 -20.41 -4.27 -9.97
C GLY A 84 -19.07 -4.81 -9.44
N ALA A 85 -18.95 -6.11 -9.17
CA ALA A 85 -17.71 -6.72 -8.67
C ALA A 85 -17.04 -7.55 -9.77
N GLY A 86 -16.09 -6.94 -10.47
CA GLY A 86 -15.33 -7.62 -11.51
C GLY A 86 -14.36 -6.70 -12.24
N ALA A 87 -13.54 -5.94 -11.52
CA ALA A 87 -12.35 -5.34 -12.13
C ALA A 87 -11.25 -6.41 -12.15
N GLU A 88 -11.14 -7.04 -13.31
CA GLU A 88 -10.08 -7.95 -13.75
C GLU A 88 -8.69 -7.56 -13.25
N GLU A 89 -8.04 -8.50 -12.56
CA GLU A 89 -6.59 -8.55 -12.46
C GLU A 89 -6.04 -9.00 -13.83
N LYS A 90 -5.80 -8.04 -14.72
CA LYS A 90 -5.01 -8.20 -15.96
C LYS A 90 -3.83 -7.25 -15.86
N GLY A 91 -2.58 -7.66 -16.03
CA GLY A 91 -2.07 -8.96 -16.37
C GLY A 91 -0.56 -8.95 -16.20
N VAL A 92 0.03 -10.14 -16.24
CA VAL A 92 1.46 -10.35 -16.37
C VAL A 92 1.95 -9.51 -17.54
N VAL A 93 2.82 -8.53 -17.25
CA VAL A 93 3.52 -7.76 -18.28
C VAL A 93 4.34 -8.77 -19.10
N PRO A 94 4.11 -8.92 -20.41
CA PRO A 94 4.92 -9.79 -21.23
C PRO A 94 6.31 -9.18 -21.28
N VAL A 95 7.23 -9.73 -20.49
CA VAL A 95 8.65 -9.34 -20.51
C VAL A 95 9.12 -9.56 -21.94
N PRO A 96 9.59 -8.52 -22.66
CA PRO A 96 10.12 -8.72 -24.00
C PRO A 96 11.29 -9.70 -23.92
N ASP A 97 11.27 -10.69 -24.81
CA ASP A 97 12.33 -11.69 -24.91
C ASP A 97 13.63 -11.01 -25.36
N LEU A 98 14.47 -10.67 -24.38
CA LEU A 98 15.76 -9.99 -24.55
C LEU A 98 16.74 -10.81 -25.41
N ALA A 99 16.44 -12.10 -25.68
CA ALA A 99 17.22 -12.97 -26.55
C ALA A 99 17.12 -12.61 -28.04
N ALA A 100 16.06 -11.90 -28.46
CA ALA A 100 15.86 -11.51 -29.86
C ALA A 100 16.60 -10.21 -30.25
N VAL A 101 17.09 -9.42 -29.29
CA VAL A 101 17.76 -8.14 -29.55
C VAL A 101 19.25 -8.36 -29.76
N LYS A 102 19.65 -8.52 -31.03
CA LYS A 102 21.03 -8.83 -31.43
C LYS A 102 22.00 -7.64 -31.27
N VAL A 103 21.51 -6.40 -31.19
CA VAL A 103 22.27 -5.19 -30.80
C VAL A 103 21.29 -4.20 -30.16
N LEU A 104 21.55 -3.81 -28.91
CA LEU A 104 20.76 -2.79 -28.22
C LEU A 104 21.28 -1.42 -28.63
N ASP A 105 20.53 -0.68 -29.45
CA ASP A 105 20.79 0.75 -29.69
C ASP A 105 20.09 1.59 -28.60
N LEU A 106 20.55 2.83 -28.44
CA LEU A 106 19.98 3.74 -27.42
C LEU A 106 18.47 3.94 -27.60
N VAL A 107 18.02 4.06 -28.85
CA VAL A 107 16.61 4.33 -29.17
C VAL A 107 15.73 3.12 -28.84
N THR A 108 16.17 1.90 -29.14
CA THR A 108 15.43 0.68 -28.77
C THR A 108 15.46 0.46 -27.27
N ALA A 109 16.58 0.74 -26.59
CA ALA A 109 16.64 0.68 -25.11
C ALA A 109 15.61 1.61 -24.46
N GLN A 110 15.50 2.85 -24.94
CA GLN A 110 14.49 3.80 -24.45
C GLN A 110 13.06 3.34 -24.76
N LYS A 111 12.81 2.78 -25.94
CA LYS A 111 11.48 2.25 -26.31
C LYS A 111 11.05 1.10 -25.41
N ILE A 112 11.94 0.14 -25.16
CA ILE A 112 11.69 -0.99 -24.26
C ILE A 112 11.40 -0.47 -22.85
N ALA A 113 12.27 0.40 -22.32
CA ALA A 113 12.08 0.96 -20.98
C ALA A 113 10.76 1.75 -20.83
N LEU A 114 10.33 2.47 -21.88
CA LEU A 114 9.07 3.20 -21.84
C LEU A 114 7.82 2.33 -21.96
N ALA A 115 7.94 1.15 -22.56
CA ALA A 115 6.84 0.20 -22.71
C ALA A 115 6.61 -0.62 -21.43
N ASP A 116 7.68 -1.05 -20.77
CA ASP A 116 7.58 -2.05 -19.69
C ASP A 116 7.74 -1.49 -18.27
N ASN A 117 7.98 -0.18 -18.11
CA ASN A 117 8.23 0.37 -16.78
C ASN A 117 6.94 0.50 -15.93
N PRO A 118 6.85 -0.15 -14.76
CA PRO A 118 5.68 -0.07 -13.87
C PRO A 118 5.43 1.35 -13.32
N ASP A 119 6.46 2.18 -13.19
CA ASP A 119 6.32 3.58 -12.76
C ASP A 119 5.53 4.41 -13.77
N MET A 120 5.65 4.11 -15.08
CA MET A 120 4.85 4.77 -16.12
C MET A 120 3.38 4.38 -16.01
N ALA A 121 3.09 3.10 -15.78
CA ALA A 121 1.73 2.63 -15.55
C ALA A 121 1.12 3.29 -14.29
N ALA A 122 1.87 3.35 -13.19
CA ALA A 122 1.45 4.03 -11.97
C ALA A 122 1.21 5.52 -12.17
N ALA A 123 2.06 6.20 -12.94
CA ALA A 123 1.89 7.61 -13.29
C ALA A 123 0.65 7.85 -14.17
N MET A 124 0.38 6.98 -15.14
CA MET A 124 -0.84 7.04 -15.96
C MET A 124 -2.10 6.85 -15.11
N SER A 125 -2.12 5.89 -14.19
CA SER A 125 -3.23 5.68 -13.26
C SER A 125 -3.51 6.92 -12.38
N ARG A 126 -2.48 7.70 -12.03
CA ARG A 126 -2.67 8.98 -11.31
C ARG A 126 -3.35 10.04 -12.18
N VAL A 127 -3.05 10.09 -13.48
CA VAL A 127 -3.75 10.97 -14.44
C VAL A 127 -5.21 10.56 -14.57
N GLU A 128 -5.49 9.26 -14.66
CA GLU A 128 -6.85 8.70 -14.71
C GLU A 128 -7.64 9.08 -13.44
N GLN A 129 -7.06 8.88 -12.27
CA GLN A 129 -7.67 9.28 -10.99
C GLN A 129 -7.96 10.79 -10.95
N ALA A 130 -7.05 11.62 -11.47
CA ALA A 130 -7.27 13.06 -11.54
C ALA A 130 -8.40 13.44 -12.49
N ARG A 131 -8.54 12.73 -13.61
CA ARG A 131 -9.68 12.88 -14.53
C ARG A 131 -11.00 12.51 -13.83
N GLU A 132 -11.03 11.42 -13.08
CA GLU A 132 -12.24 11.05 -12.32
C GLU A 132 -12.59 12.07 -11.23
N ARG A 133 -11.60 12.74 -10.64
CA ARG A 133 -11.86 13.88 -9.74
C ARG A 133 -12.56 15.05 -10.44
N ILE A 134 -12.33 15.25 -11.74
CA ILE A 134 -13.08 16.23 -12.54
C ILE A 134 -14.54 15.79 -12.67
N SER A 135 -14.79 14.50 -12.96
CA SER A 135 -16.13 13.92 -13.01
C SER A 135 -16.86 14.06 -11.67
N GLN A 136 -16.18 13.78 -10.55
CA GLN A 136 -16.71 13.97 -9.19
C GLN A 136 -17.02 15.45 -8.90
N ALA A 137 -16.15 16.37 -9.34
CA ALA A 137 -16.43 17.81 -9.21
C ALA A 137 -17.60 18.25 -10.10
N ALA A 138 -17.77 17.63 -11.27
CA ALA A 138 -18.91 17.86 -12.16
C ALA A 138 -20.21 17.26 -11.60
N ALA A 139 -20.14 16.17 -10.83
CA ALA A 139 -21.30 15.56 -10.19
C ALA A 139 -21.99 16.51 -9.19
N ALA A 140 -21.26 17.48 -8.62
CA ALA A 140 -21.82 18.49 -7.72
C ALA A 140 -22.82 19.45 -8.38
N TRP A 141 -22.93 19.43 -9.72
CA TRP A 141 -23.98 20.16 -10.45
C TRP A 141 -25.33 19.44 -10.43
N TRP A 142 -25.34 18.15 -10.12
CA TRP A 142 -26.54 17.32 -10.04
C TRP A 142 -27.02 17.20 -8.60
N PRO A 143 -28.32 16.94 -8.38
CA PRO A 143 -28.84 16.65 -7.04
C PRO A 143 -28.23 15.35 -6.49
N SER A 144 -27.89 15.32 -5.20
CA SER A 144 -27.58 14.07 -4.51
C SER A 144 -28.88 13.38 -4.10
N LEU A 145 -28.94 12.07 -4.27
CA LEU A 145 -30.03 11.23 -3.78
C LEU A 145 -29.44 10.25 -2.78
N ASP A 146 -29.86 10.40 -1.54
CA ASP A 146 -29.40 9.61 -0.41
C ASP A 146 -30.55 8.74 0.09
N ALA A 147 -30.24 7.47 0.35
CA ALA A 147 -31.19 6.50 0.88
C ALA A 147 -30.70 6.02 2.24
N ASN A 148 -31.54 6.19 3.26
CA ASN A 148 -31.20 5.88 4.64
C ASN A 148 -32.16 4.83 5.18
N LEU A 149 -31.60 3.76 5.72
CA LEU A 149 -32.32 2.70 6.42
C LEU A 149 -31.69 2.56 7.81
N SER A 150 -32.48 2.73 8.86
CA SER A 150 -32.02 2.53 10.23
C SER A 150 -33.02 1.73 11.03
N GLY A 151 -32.50 0.82 11.85
CA GLY A 151 -33.25 0.07 12.85
C GLY A 151 -32.60 0.31 14.20
N THR A 152 -33.33 0.89 15.13
CA THR A 152 -32.84 1.20 16.47
C THR A 152 -33.69 0.47 17.48
N LYS A 153 -33.06 -0.38 18.28
CA LYS A 153 -33.68 -0.97 19.47
C LYS A 153 -33.19 -0.24 20.69
N THR A 154 -34.08 0.45 21.38
CA THR A 154 -33.75 1.17 22.61
C THR A 154 -34.41 0.47 23.78
N ARG A 155 -33.62 0.06 24.76
CA ARG A 155 -34.13 -0.46 26.04
C ARG A 155 -33.84 0.54 27.14
N LEU A 156 -34.88 1.14 27.69
CA LEU A 156 -34.76 2.09 28.78
C LEU A 156 -34.50 1.34 30.09
N ALA A 157 -33.57 1.84 30.91
CA ALA A 157 -33.32 1.27 32.22
C ALA A 157 -34.53 1.48 33.13
N LYS A 158 -34.93 0.46 33.90
CA LYS A 158 -36.08 0.53 34.82
C LYS A 158 -35.98 1.69 35.83
N ASN A 159 -34.76 2.13 36.15
CA ASN A 159 -34.50 3.24 37.07
C ASN A 159 -34.69 4.63 36.43
N PHE A 160 -34.84 4.71 35.10
CA PHE A 160 -35.04 5.97 34.37
C PHE A 160 -36.49 6.47 34.46
N PHE A 161 -37.43 5.61 34.88
CA PHE A 161 -38.87 5.88 34.99
C PHE A 161 -39.37 5.96 36.45
N GLY A 162 -38.48 6.28 37.41
CA GLY A 162 -38.80 6.28 38.84
C GLY A 162 -39.81 7.35 39.30
N ASN A 163 -40.19 8.31 38.45
CA ASN A 163 -41.14 9.39 38.78
C ASN A 163 -42.45 9.36 37.95
N SER A 164 -42.57 8.45 36.97
CA SER A 164 -43.74 8.32 36.10
C SER A 164 -44.56 7.06 36.40
N GLN A 165 -44.08 6.21 37.31
CA GLN A 165 -44.74 4.96 37.71
C GLN A 165 -46.07 5.20 38.48
N SER A 166 -46.26 6.37 39.08
CA SER A 166 -47.53 6.78 39.69
C SER A 166 -48.63 7.12 38.67
N LEU A 167 -48.26 7.51 37.44
CA LEU A 167 -49.19 7.77 36.34
C LEU A 167 -49.50 6.52 35.51
N SER A 168 -48.57 5.56 35.46
CA SER A 168 -48.75 4.27 34.78
C SER A 168 -49.79 3.35 35.44
N PHE A 169 -50.11 3.56 36.72
CA PHE A 169 -51.17 2.81 37.41
C PHE A 169 -52.59 3.30 37.05
N LEU A 170 -52.74 4.58 36.71
CA LEU A 170 -54.04 5.18 36.36
C LEU A 170 -54.42 4.98 34.90
N ALA A 171 -53.42 4.83 34.04
CA ALA A 171 -53.59 4.47 32.64
C ALA A 171 -53.13 3.03 32.48
N ASP A 172 -54.06 2.07 32.59
CA ASP A 172 -53.89 0.62 32.36
C ASP A 172 -53.19 0.33 31.02
N ARG A 173 -51.87 0.54 31.01
CA ARG A 173 -51.01 0.47 29.85
C ARG A 173 -49.70 -0.14 30.33
N ASP A 174 -49.45 -1.36 29.90
CA ASP A 174 -48.12 -1.96 29.97
C ASP A 174 -47.16 -1.07 29.17
N ILE A 175 -46.32 -0.31 29.87
CA ILE A 175 -45.34 0.56 29.22
C ILE A 175 -44.17 -0.35 28.82
N ASP A 176 -44.14 -0.71 27.55
CA ASP A 176 -43.01 -1.43 26.98
C ASP A 176 -41.74 -0.56 27.10
N LEU A 177 -40.80 -0.99 27.94
CA LEU A 177 -39.51 -0.34 28.15
C LEU A 177 -38.53 -0.61 26.99
N GLN A 178 -38.97 -1.39 26.00
CA GLN A 178 -38.25 -1.69 24.79
C GLN A 178 -38.99 -1.07 23.60
N SER A 179 -38.32 -0.17 22.87
CA SER A 179 -38.83 0.43 21.63
C SER A 179 -37.98 -0.05 20.47
N ASP A 180 -38.64 -0.69 19.50
CA ASP A 180 -38.04 -1.11 18.24
C ASP A 180 -38.50 -0.15 17.14
N ASP A 181 -37.62 0.77 16.74
CA ASP A 181 -37.89 1.78 15.72
C ASP A 181 -37.21 1.39 14.41
N PHE A 182 -37.98 1.23 13.34
CA PHE A 182 -37.47 1.07 11.99
C PHE A 182 -37.82 2.29 11.13
N LYS A 183 -36.81 2.90 10.51
CA LYS A 183 -36.97 4.11 9.69
C LYS A 183 -36.32 3.88 8.34
N ALA A 184 -37.09 4.13 7.30
CA ALA A 184 -36.61 4.19 5.92
C ALA A 184 -36.93 5.59 5.38
N GLY A 185 -35.96 6.23 4.74
CA GLY A 185 -36.12 7.56 4.16
C GLY A 185 -35.30 7.71 2.90
N LEU A 186 -35.83 8.46 1.94
CA LEU A 186 -35.11 8.95 0.77
C LEU A 186 -34.99 10.47 0.91
N GLN A 187 -33.78 10.99 0.77
CA GLN A 187 -33.51 12.42 0.83
C GLN A 187 -32.84 12.85 -0.47
N ALA A 188 -33.41 13.85 -1.14
CA ALA A 188 -32.78 14.48 -2.30
C ALA A 188 -32.33 15.88 -1.91
N THR A 189 -31.06 16.20 -2.16
CA THR A 189 -30.49 17.52 -1.87
C THR A 189 -29.99 18.15 -3.15
N TRP A 190 -30.52 19.33 -3.49
CA TRP A 190 -30.06 20.10 -4.65
C TRP A 190 -29.68 21.53 -4.27
N VAL A 191 -28.41 21.86 -4.49
CA VAL A 191 -27.93 23.24 -4.33
C VAL A 191 -28.17 24.01 -5.62
N LEU A 192 -29.09 24.97 -5.59
CA LEU A 192 -29.37 25.82 -6.76
C LEU A 192 -28.24 26.83 -6.98
N PHE A 193 -27.77 27.49 -5.92
CA PHE A 193 -26.73 28.52 -6.00
C PHE A 193 -25.81 28.49 -4.78
N ASP A 194 -24.50 28.51 -5.04
CA ASP A 194 -23.42 28.39 -4.06
C ASP A 194 -22.33 29.46 -4.24
N GLY A 195 -22.64 30.59 -4.89
CA GLY A 195 -21.66 31.66 -5.10
C GLY A 195 -20.49 31.28 -6.01
N PHE A 196 -20.73 30.43 -7.02
CA PHE A 196 -19.73 29.95 -7.99
C PHE A 196 -18.67 28.98 -7.43
N PHE A 197 -18.78 28.54 -6.18
CA PHE A 197 -17.82 27.63 -5.55
C PHE A 197 -17.60 26.34 -6.35
N ARG A 198 -18.66 25.68 -6.84
CA ARG A 198 -18.58 24.50 -7.72
C ARG A 198 -17.80 24.74 -9.00
N SER A 199 -17.94 25.92 -9.62
CA SER A 199 -17.20 26.27 -10.83
C SER A 199 -15.70 26.31 -10.55
N TYR A 200 -15.28 27.01 -9.49
CA TYR A 200 -13.87 27.07 -9.10
C TYR A 200 -13.32 25.70 -8.68
N LYS A 201 -14.11 24.88 -7.98
CA LYS A 201 -13.73 23.51 -7.61
C LYS A 201 -13.52 22.63 -8.85
N GLN A 202 -14.36 22.77 -9.88
CA GLN A 202 -14.18 22.06 -11.15
C GLN A 202 -12.94 22.55 -11.90
N GLN A 203 -12.67 23.86 -11.92
CA GLN A 203 -11.45 24.40 -12.54
C GLN A 203 -10.19 23.92 -11.80
N GLN A 204 -10.21 23.91 -10.46
CA GLN A 204 -9.13 23.36 -9.64
C GLN A 204 -8.85 21.90 -10.00
N ALA A 205 -9.90 21.07 -10.11
CA ALA A 205 -9.73 19.67 -10.53
C ALA A 205 -9.12 19.54 -11.94
N ARG A 206 -9.47 20.43 -12.88
CA ARG A 206 -8.86 20.47 -14.23
C ARG A 206 -7.39 20.87 -14.19
N PHE A 207 -7.00 21.83 -13.35
CA PHE A 207 -5.59 22.18 -13.20
C PHE A 207 -4.78 21.05 -12.55
N ASN A 208 -5.37 20.33 -11.59
CA ASN A 208 -4.75 19.14 -11.01
C ASN A 208 -4.52 18.05 -12.06
N GLU A 209 -5.48 17.78 -12.95
CA GLU A 209 -5.28 16.81 -14.06
C GLU A 209 -4.15 17.22 -15.01
N LYS A 210 -4.04 18.52 -15.32
CA LYS A 210 -2.93 19.04 -16.12
C LYS A 210 -1.59 18.89 -15.40
N GLU A 211 -1.56 19.09 -14.09
CA GLU A 211 -0.37 18.89 -13.26
C GLU A 211 0.08 17.43 -13.31
N PHE A 212 -0.82 16.47 -13.09
CA PHE A 212 -0.48 15.04 -13.20
C PHE A 212 -0.06 14.64 -14.61
N THR A 213 -0.67 15.22 -15.65
CA THR A 213 -0.27 14.99 -17.04
C THR A 213 1.13 15.53 -17.32
N ALA A 214 1.47 16.70 -16.79
CA ALA A 214 2.81 17.28 -16.88
C ALA A 214 3.83 16.43 -16.11
N ALA A 215 3.49 15.97 -14.91
CA ALA A 215 4.31 15.08 -14.11
C ALA A 215 4.59 13.75 -14.85
N HIS A 216 3.59 13.14 -15.48
CA HIS A 216 3.79 11.93 -16.30
C HIS A 216 4.75 12.17 -17.47
N ARG A 217 4.64 13.32 -18.16
CA ARG A 217 5.59 13.70 -19.22
C ARG A 217 7.00 13.90 -18.69
N ASP A 218 7.14 14.46 -17.50
CA ASP A 218 8.43 14.67 -16.86
C ASP A 218 9.07 13.33 -16.44
N SER A 219 8.31 12.43 -15.81
CA SER A 219 8.77 11.08 -15.48
C SER A 219 9.23 10.31 -16.72
N ARG A 220 8.53 10.45 -17.86
CA ARG A 220 8.96 9.87 -19.14
C ARG A 220 10.30 10.43 -19.63
N ARG A 221 10.55 11.73 -19.46
CA ARG A 221 11.82 12.37 -19.85
C ARG A 221 12.96 11.91 -18.94
N LEU A 222 12.73 11.88 -17.63
CA LEU A 222 13.70 11.41 -16.64
C LEU A 222 14.08 9.95 -16.88
N LEU A 223 13.10 9.09 -17.18
CA LEU A 223 13.36 7.69 -17.51
C LEU A 223 14.18 7.55 -18.81
N ALA A 224 13.83 8.29 -19.86
CA ALA A 224 14.61 8.28 -21.10
C ALA A 224 16.06 8.74 -20.89
N PHE A 225 16.26 9.73 -20.01
CA PHE A 225 17.57 10.23 -19.62
C PHE A 225 18.36 9.20 -18.80
N SER A 226 17.76 8.58 -17.79
CA SER A 226 18.44 7.57 -16.95
C SER A 226 18.85 6.35 -17.77
N VAL A 227 18.03 5.93 -18.74
CA VAL A 227 18.36 4.85 -19.68
C VAL A 227 19.54 5.26 -20.56
N ALA A 228 19.59 6.50 -21.04
CA ALA A 228 20.72 6.99 -21.82
C ALA A 228 22.02 7.02 -21.02
N GLU A 229 21.97 7.49 -19.77
CA GLU A 229 23.12 7.47 -18.87
C GLU A 229 23.62 6.05 -18.61
N ALA A 230 22.71 5.12 -18.28
CA ALA A 230 23.05 3.71 -18.08
C ALA A 230 23.68 3.07 -19.33
N PHE A 231 23.15 3.39 -20.51
CA PHE A 231 23.68 2.91 -21.79
C PHE A 231 25.12 3.39 -22.02
N PHE A 232 25.39 4.69 -21.89
CA PHE A 232 26.74 5.22 -22.08
C PHE A 232 27.72 4.76 -20.99
N ASN A 233 27.25 4.58 -19.75
CA ASN A 233 28.07 4.02 -18.69
C ASN A 233 28.46 2.56 -18.98
N ALA A 234 27.56 1.77 -19.56
CA ALA A 234 27.88 0.41 -20.00
C ALA A 234 28.91 0.42 -21.15
N GLN A 235 28.76 1.31 -22.13
CA GLN A 235 29.73 1.46 -23.23
C GLN A 235 31.10 1.91 -22.73
N LEU A 236 31.14 2.84 -21.77
CA LEU A 236 32.36 3.28 -21.11
C LEU A 236 33.02 2.13 -20.34
N ALA A 237 32.24 1.33 -19.62
CA ALA A 237 32.74 0.16 -18.90
C ALA A 237 33.35 -0.88 -19.86
N GLN A 238 32.71 -1.16 -21.00
CA GLN A 238 33.28 -2.05 -22.02
C GLN A 238 34.63 -1.52 -22.53
N THR A 239 34.70 -0.24 -22.88
CA THR A 239 35.95 0.39 -23.34
C THR A 239 37.04 0.31 -22.27
N ARG A 240 36.70 0.50 -20.99
CA ARG A 240 37.65 0.37 -19.87
C ARG A 240 38.21 -1.04 -19.74
N VAL A 241 37.39 -2.07 -19.96
CA VAL A 241 37.84 -3.47 -19.97
C VAL A 241 38.81 -3.71 -21.12
N ASP A 242 38.52 -3.19 -22.31
CA ASP A 242 39.41 -3.30 -23.48
C ASP A 242 40.75 -2.61 -23.25
N ILE A 243 40.76 -1.41 -22.66
CA ILE A 243 41.98 -0.69 -22.27
C ILE A 243 42.77 -1.51 -21.24
N ALA A 244 42.13 -2.00 -20.18
CA ALA A 244 42.80 -2.81 -19.15
C ALA A 244 43.40 -4.10 -19.72
N LEU A 245 42.74 -4.73 -20.69
CA LEU A 245 43.26 -5.90 -21.41
C LEU A 245 44.47 -5.54 -22.29
N ALA A 246 44.43 -4.39 -22.97
CA ALA A 246 45.55 -3.89 -23.76
C ALA A 246 46.76 -3.59 -22.87
N ASP A 247 46.56 -2.90 -21.74
CA ASP A 247 47.59 -2.58 -20.76
C ASP A 247 48.25 -3.85 -20.19
N LYS A 248 47.43 -4.85 -19.83
CA LYS A 248 47.94 -6.15 -19.39
C LYS A 248 48.83 -6.81 -20.44
N LYS A 249 48.43 -6.81 -21.72
CA LYS A 249 49.23 -7.37 -22.82
C LYS A 249 50.53 -6.60 -23.03
N PHE A 250 50.47 -5.27 -22.91
CA PHE A 250 51.63 -4.39 -23.01
C PHE A 250 52.66 -4.67 -21.91
N TYR A 251 52.22 -4.74 -20.65
CA TYR A 251 53.11 -5.06 -19.52
C TYR A 251 53.67 -6.48 -19.56
N LEU A 252 52.92 -7.45 -20.07
CA LEU A 252 53.45 -8.81 -20.30
C LEU A 252 54.59 -8.81 -21.33
N SER A 253 54.45 -8.01 -22.40
CA SER A 253 55.50 -7.89 -23.43
C SER A 253 56.74 -7.19 -22.87
N GLN A 254 56.57 -6.08 -22.15
CA GLN A 254 57.68 -5.39 -21.48
C GLN A 254 58.40 -6.27 -20.46
N LEU A 255 57.65 -7.07 -19.69
CA LEU A 255 58.24 -7.98 -18.72
C LEU A 255 59.13 -9.02 -19.40
N ARG A 256 58.69 -9.55 -20.55
CA ARG A 256 59.47 -10.49 -21.36
C ARG A 256 60.75 -9.85 -21.90
N ASP A 257 60.68 -8.62 -22.39
CA ASP A 257 61.85 -7.92 -22.91
C ASP A 257 62.86 -7.58 -21.81
N ALA A 258 62.39 -7.15 -20.64
CA ALA A 258 63.22 -6.90 -19.47
C ALA A 258 63.88 -8.18 -18.93
N ASP A 259 63.15 -9.29 -18.86
CA ASP A 259 63.66 -10.60 -18.47
C ASP A 259 64.75 -11.09 -19.44
N ASN A 260 64.56 -10.90 -20.75
CA ASN A 260 65.57 -11.22 -21.75
C ASN A 260 66.84 -10.39 -21.58
N ARG A 261 66.74 -9.07 -21.34
CA ARG A 261 67.89 -8.19 -21.08
C ARG A 261 68.65 -8.57 -19.81
N TYR A 262 67.92 -8.90 -18.76
CA TYR A 262 68.51 -9.39 -17.51
C TYR A 262 69.30 -10.69 -17.73
N LYS A 263 68.75 -11.65 -18.48
CA LYS A 263 69.41 -12.93 -18.79
C LYS A 263 70.71 -12.79 -19.57
N VAL A 264 70.81 -11.80 -20.44
CA VAL A 264 72.05 -11.50 -21.19
C VAL A 264 72.97 -10.51 -20.46
N GLY A 265 72.64 -10.13 -19.22
CA GLY A 265 73.45 -9.23 -18.39
C GLY A 265 73.40 -7.75 -18.77
N THR A 266 72.52 -7.33 -19.68
CA THR A 266 72.40 -5.94 -20.13
C THR A 266 71.34 -5.14 -19.38
N GLY A 267 70.59 -5.76 -18.46
CA GLY A 267 69.55 -5.11 -17.64
C GLY A 267 69.62 -5.47 -16.15
N SER A 268 68.98 -4.67 -15.30
CA SER A 268 68.94 -4.86 -13.85
C SER A 268 67.76 -5.73 -13.39
N TRP A 269 67.93 -6.49 -12.30
CA TRP A 269 66.81 -7.20 -11.65
C TRP A 269 65.73 -6.23 -11.12
N GLY A 270 66.12 -5.02 -10.73
CA GLY A 270 65.19 -3.98 -10.27
C GLY A 270 64.16 -3.60 -11.34
N ASP A 271 64.57 -3.55 -12.61
CA ASP A 271 63.70 -3.21 -13.74
C ASP A 271 62.61 -4.28 -13.93
N VAL A 272 62.99 -5.56 -13.82
CA VAL A 272 62.06 -6.70 -13.89
C VAL A 272 61.02 -6.62 -12.77
N LEU A 273 61.46 -6.32 -11.54
CA LEU A 273 60.56 -6.24 -10.39
C LEU A 273 59.58 -5.06 -10.51
N ASN A 274 60.05 -3.90 -10.97
CA ASN A 274 59.20 -2.73 -11.19
C ASN A 274 58.09 -3.02 -12.21
N ILE A 275 58.42 -3.68 -13.33
CA ILE A 275 57.43 -4.07 -14.34
C ILE A 275 56.44 -5.10 -13.80
N LYS A 276 56.89 -6.05 -12.94
CA LYS A 276 55.96 -6.98 -12.25
C LYS A 276 54.96 -6.26 -11.36
N VAL A 277 55.39 -5.21 -10.64
CA VAL A 277 54.48 -4.38 -9.82
C VAL A 277 53.43 -3.70 -10.71
N GLN A 278 53.85 -3.11 -11.83
CA GLN A 278 52.92 -2.48 -12.79
C GLN A 278 51.96 -3.48 -13.42
N LEU A 279 52.43 -4.67 -13.80
CA LEU A 279 51.58 -5.75 -14.29
C LEU A 279 50.56 -6.20 -13.25
N ASN A 280 50.94 -6.29 -11.98
CA ASN A 280 50.01 -6.63 -10.91
C ASN A 280 48.97 -5.52 -10.69
N SER A 281 49.38 -4.25 -10.76
CA SER A 281 48.44 -3.11 -10.74
C SER A 281 47.41 -3.20 -11.88
N ALA A 282 47.87 -3.45 -13.12
CA ALA A 282 46.99 -3.60 -14.28
C ALA A 282 46.08 -4.84 -14.21
N LYS A 283 46.50 -5.90 -13.52
CA LYS A 283 45.62 -7.06 -13.25
C LYS A 283 44.53 -6.71 -12.23
N THR A 284 44.87 -5.96 -11.19
CA THR A 284 43.92 -5.51 -10.16
C THR A 284 42.85 -4.60 -10.76
N SER A 285 43.20 -3.73 -11.72
CA SER A 285 42.23 -2.84 -12.37
C SER A 285 41.23 -3.54 -13.31
N LEU A 286 41.42 -4.84 -13.60
CA LEU A 286 40.55 -5.64 -14.47
C LEU A 286 39.55 -6.51 -13.67
N MET A 287 39.82 -6.75 -12.38
CA MET A 287 38.97 -7.51 -11.46
C MET A 287 37.91 -6.62 -10.83
#